data_AF-A0A2K8SP14-F1
#
_entry.id   AF-A0A2K8SP14-F1
#
_cell.length_a   1.000
_cell.length_b   1.000
_cell.length_c   1.000
_cell.angle_alpha   90.00
_cell.angle_beta   90.00
_cell.angle_gamma   90.00
#
_symmetry.space_group_name_H-M   'P 1'
#
loop_
_entity.id
_entity.type
_entity.pdbx_description
1 polymer ?
#
loop_
_entity_poly.entity_id
_entity_poly.type
_entity_poly.pdbx_seq_one_letter_code
_entity_poly.pdbx_strand_id
1 'polypeptide(L)' 'MWKDKIIEEIYRIREEHAKAFNYDLQAICDDLRQKQAVSSRQIISQPLKQPSRQNSK' A
#
# COMPACT_ATOMS: atom_id res chain seq x y z
N MET A 1 12.16 -21.67 13.16
CA MET A 1 11.52 -20.39 12.79
C MET A 1 10.52 -20.69 11.69
N TRP A 2 9.22 -20.51 11.92
CA TRP A 2 8.22 -20.74 10.89
C TRP A 2 8.28 -19.64 9.84
N LYS A 3 8.28 -20.03 8.57
CA LYS A 3 8.19 -19.13 7.43
C LYS A 3 6.74 -19.10 6.95
N ASP A 4 6.15 -17.93 7.00
CA ASP A 4 4.80 -17.72 6.46
C ASP A 4 4.88 -17.59 4.94
N LYS A 5 4.30 -18.58 4.25
CA LYS A 5 4.30 -18.64 2.78
C LYS A 5 3.57 -17.46 2.15
N ILE A 6 2.57 -16.89 2.82
CA ILE A 6 1.82 -15.73 2.32
C ILE A 6 2.74 -14.50 2.32
N ILE A 7 3.55 -14.36 3.36
CA ILE A 7 4.50 -13.24 3.47
C ILE A 7 5.60 -13.35 2.40
N GLU A 8 6.13 -14.55 2.16
CA GLU A 8 7.13 -14.77 1.11
C GLU A 8 6.58 -14.43 -0.29
N GLU A 9 5.33 -14.78 -0.57
CA GLU A 9 4.67 -14.43 -1.83
C GLU A 9 4.47 -12.92 -1.98
N ILE A 10 4.01 -12.24 -0.91
CA ILE A 10 3.86 -10.78 -0.90
C ILE A 10 5.21 -10.10 -1.18
N TYR A 11 6.31 -10.57 -0.56
CA TYR A 11 7.63 -10.01 -0.80
C TYR A 11 8.09 -10.22 -2.24
N ARG A 12 7.89 -11.42 -2.79
CA ARG A 12 8.26 -11.70 -4.18
C ARG A 12 7.53 -10.77 -5.16
N ILE A 13 6.23 -10.59 -5.01
CA ILE A 13 5.43 -9.71 -5.89
C ILE A 13 5.91 -8.25 -5.77
N ARG A 14 6.15 -7.77 -4.55
CA ARG A 14 6.63 -6.40 -4.32
C ARG A 14 8.03 -6.16 -4.89
N GLU A 15 8.91 -7.16 -4.77
CA GLU A 15 10.27 -7.11 -5.29
C GLU A 15 10.29 -7.08 -6.83
N GLU A 16 9.51 -7.95 -7.47
CA GLU A 16 9.34 -7.96 -8.93
C GLU A 16 8.78 -6.61 -9.42
N HIS A 17 7.79 -6.06 -8.72
CA HIS A 17 7.24 -4.74 -9.04
C HIS A 17 8.29 -3.64 -8.88
N ALA A 18 9.03 -3.59 -7.77
CA ALA A 18 10.06 -2.58 -7.54
C ALA A 18 11.17 -2.62 -8.61
N LYS A 19 11.60 -3.83 -9.01
CA LYS A 19 12.58 -4.02 -10.09
C LYS A 19 12.10 -3.45 -11.42
N ALA A 20 10.82 -3.61 -11.76
CA ALA A 20 10.26 -3.07 -13.00
C ALA A 20 10.36 -1.52 -13.07
N PHE A 21 10.41 -0.85 -11.92
CA PHE A 21 10.62 0.59 -11.81
C PHE A 21 12.06 0.98 -11.45
N ASN A 22 13.01 0.05 -11.54
CA ASN A 22 14.40 0.27 -11.13
C ASN A 22 14.53 0.80 -9.68
N TYR A 23 13.61 0.37 -8.80
CA TYR A 23 13.48 0.84 -7.42
C TYR A 23 13.27 2.35 -7.27
N ASP A 24 12.84 3.04 -8.32
CA ASP A 24 12.45 4.44 -8.24
C ASP A 24 11.10 4.58 -7.52
N LEU A 25 11.15 5.07 -6.28
CA LEU A 25 9.97 5.27 -5.46
C LEU A 25 8.98 6.25 -6.08
N GLN A 26 9.47 7.29 -6.76
CA GLN A 26 8.63 8.30 -7.40
C GLN A 26 7.84 7.66 -8.55
N ALA A 27 8.53 6.90 -9.41
CA ALA A 27 7.90 6.20 -10.54
C ALA A 27 6.84 5.19 -10.07
N ILE A 28 7.11 4.44 -8.99
CA ILE A 28 6.13 3.52 -8.38
C ILE A 28 4.90 4.30 -7.88
N CYS A 29 5.10 5.43 -7.21
CA CYS A 29 4.00 6.24 -6.71
C CYS A 29 3.14 6.81 -7.85
N ASP A 30 3.78 7.26 -8.93
CA ASP A 30 3.08 7.83 -10.07
C ASP A 30 2.26 6.78 -10.83
N ASP A 31 2.79 5.57 -11.03
CA ASP A 31 2.04 4.44 -11.58
C ASP A 31 0.79 4.11 -10.74
N LEU A 32 0.92 4.06 -9.41
CA LEU A 32 -0.21 3.82 -8.52
C LEU A 32 -1.27 4.93 -8.59
N ARG A 33 -0.85 6.20 -8.70
CA ARG A 33 -1.77 7.33 -8.89
C ARG A 33 -2.51 7.24 -10.22
N GLN A 34 -1.82 6.85 -11.30
CA GLN A 34 -2.46 6.64 -12.61
C GLN A 34 -3.49 5.51 -12.55
N LYS A 35 -3.14 4.37 -11.96
CA LYS A 35 -4.08 3.25 -11.74
C LYS A 35 -5.29 3.67 -10.90
N GLN A 36 -5.08 4.51 -9.89
CA GLN A 36 -6.17 5.08 -9.08
C GLN A 36 -7.07 6.01 -9.90
N ALA A 37 -6.50 6.85 -10.78
CA ALA A 37 -7.26 7.78 -11.62
C ALA A 37 -8.11 7.06 -12.68
N VAL A 38 -7.60 5.97 -13.26
CA VAL A 38 -8.32 5.16 -14.25
C VAL A 38 -9.37 4.25 -13.60
N SER A 39 -9.22 3.96 -12.32
CA SER A 39 -10.16 3.13 -11.58
C SER A 39 -11.52 3.82 -11.44
N SER A 40 -12.59 3.15 -11.86
CA SER A 40 -14.00 3.60 -11.69
C SER A 40 -14.49 3.59 -10.22
N ARG A 41 -13.59 3.37 -9.26
CA ARG A 41 -13.89 3.33 -7.83
C ARG A 41 -14.01 4.75 -7.27
N GLN A 42 -15.03 4.96 -6.44
CA GLN A 42 -15.21 6.22 -5.74
C GLN A 42 -14.10 6.42 -4.69
N ILE A 43 -13.36 7.52 -4.80
CA ILE A 43 -12.38 7.95 -3.80
C ILE A 43 -13.14 8.70 -2.69
N ILE A 44 -13.07 8.20 -1.46
CA ILE A 44 -13.62 8.89 -0.29
C ILE A 44 -12.51 9.65 0.42
N SER A 45 -12.73 10.94 0.70
CA SER A 45 -11.80 11.80 1.44
C SER A 45 -12.15 11.88 2.93
N GLN A 46 -12.94 10.93 3.44
CA GLN A 46 -13.45 11.00 4.80
C GLN A 46 -12.30 10.87 5.80
N PRO A 47 -12.13 11.84 6.73
CA PRO A 47 -11.07 11.77 7.71
C PRO A 47 -11.23 10.53 8.58
N LEU A 48 -10.10 9.91 8.94
CA LEU A 48 -10.07 8.79 9.88
C LEU A 48 -10.74 9.20 11.19
N LYS A 49 -11.59 8.31 11.73
CA LYS A 49 -12.17 8.50 13.06
C LYS A 49 -11.02 8.57 14.07
N GLN A 50 -10.90 9.70 14.76
CA GLN A 50 -9.88 9.83 15.78
C GLN A 50 -10.16 8.82 16.90
N PRO A 51 -9.15 8.04 17.34
CA PRO A 51 -9.33 7.16 18.47
C PRO A 51 -9.72 8.02 19.68
N SER A 52 -10.83 7.68 20.33
CA SER A 52 -11.18 8.33 21.59
C SER A 52 -10.05 8.05 22.57
N ARG A 53 -9.40 9.11 23.06
CA ARG A 53 -8.47 9.00 24.20
C ARG A 53 -9.29 8.56 25.40
N GLN A 54 -9.47 7.26 25.60
CA GLN A 54 -9.91 6.76 26.88
C GLN A 54 -8.69 6.85 27.80
N ASN A 55 -8.59 7.98 28.51
CA ASN A 55 -7.71 8.10 29.65
C ASN A 55 -8.16 7.05 30.68
N SER A 56 -7.42 5.96 30.80
CA SER A 56 -7.49 5.10 31.97
C SER A 56 -6.90 5.88 33.15
N LYS A 57 -7.76 6.25 34.11
CA LYS A 57 -7.34 6.63 35.46
C LYS A 57 -6.88 5.41 36.23
#